data_AF-A0A8D8PDQ9-F1
#
_entry.id   AF-A0A8D8PDQ9-F1
#
_cell.length_a   1.000
_cell.length_b   1.000
_cell.length_c   1.000
_cell.angle_alpha   90.00
_cell.angle_beta   90.00
_cell.angle_gamma   90.00
#
_symmetry.space_group_name_H-M   'P 1'
#
loop_
_entity.id
_entity.type
_entity.pdbx_description
1 polymer ?
#
loop_
_entity_poly.entity_id
_entity_poly.type
_entity_poly.pdbx_seq_one_letter_code
_entity_poly.pdbx_strand_id
1 'polypeptide(L)'
;MKHRNGQRPPGISQLLPVLLVLTCWTKATLQFYPRPGNDVGGDTFEGDIRMASSNALDDSYVVGVVEFRPELLNMDIRVRTERHYEAYRAMVLGEEARLTDIIVFPELTLNTLSDPVYVPDPLHSPVPCREDSPELLSKLSCLAAEARKYLVINLSEIFDCESVPAEDPRPCGPHGFHRYNTNVVLDRGGAVIARYRKFNLFREAGTNVTYEPEVVTFETDFGVTFGVFTCFDLLFARPALELVKRDV
;
A
#
# COMPACT_ATOMS: atom_id res chain seq x y z
N MET A 1 9.69 16.90 56.92
CA MET A 1 10.56 17.66 55.99
C MET A 1 11.50 16.66 55.33
N LYS A 2 11.61 16.44 54.02
CA LYS A 2 11.17 17.15 52.81
C LYS A 2 11.03 16.10 51.69
N HIS A 3 9.96 16.21 50.91
CA HIS A 3 9.83 15.62 49.57
C HIS A 3 10.89 16.18 48.60
N ARG A 4 11.37 15.33 47.68
CA ARG A 4 11.86 15.63 46.31
C ARG A 4 11.81 14.30 45.54
N ASN A 5 10.77 14.00 44.77
CA ASN A 5 10.60 14.37 43.36
C ASN A 5 11.92 14.39 42.57
N GLY A 6 12.25 13.25 41.98
CA GLY A 6 13.15 13.11 40.84
C GLY A 6 12.36 12.51 39.68
N GLN A 7 12.16 13.33 38.65
CA GLN A 7 11.44 13.01 37.41
C GLN A 7 12.01 11.75 36.75
N ARG A 8 11.14 10.83 36.32
CA ARG A 8 11.47 9.86 35.27
C ARG A 8 11.80 10.64 33.99
N PRO A 9 12.83 10.23 33.22
CA PRO A 9 13.07 10.82 31.91
C PRO A 9 11.82 10.65 31.04
N PRO A 10 11.50 11.60 30.14
CA PRO A 10 10.39 11.42 29.21
C PRO A 10 10.65 10.15 28.41
N GLY A 11 9.69 9.23 28.47
CA GLY A 11 9.71 8.00 27.68
C GLY A 11 9.84 8.39 26.22
N ILE A 12 10.85 7.85 25.56
CA ILE A 12 10.89 7.76 24.12
C ILE A 12 9.69 6.87 23.78
N SER A 13 8.57 7.48 23.37
CA SER A 13 7.46 6.79 22.75
C SER A 13 8.03 6.21 21.45
N GLN A 14 8.51 4.98 21.50
CA GLN A 14 8.93 4.26 20.30
C GLN A 14 7.66 3.97 19.51
N LEU A 15 7.31 4.87 18.61
CA LEU A 15 6.46 4.55 17.48
C LEU A 15 7.22 3.47 16.69
N LEU A 16 6.72 2.24 16.74
CA LEU A 16 7.27 1.18 15.90
C LEU A 16 6.87 1.49 14.46
N PRO A 17 7.83 1.55 13.54
CA PRO A 17 7.56 1.78 12.14
C PRO A 17 6.74 0.61 11.56
N VAL A 18 5.60 0.89 10.92
CA VAL A 18 4.77 -0.12 10.26
C VAL A 18 5.01 -0.06 8.76
N LEU A 19 5.87 -0.95 8.30
CA LEU A 19 6.24 -1.07 6.89
C LEU A 19 5.36 -2.10 6.19
N LEU A 20 4.75 -1.71 5.08
CA LEU A 20 4.06 -2.64 4.20
C LEU A 20 4.97 -3.07 3.07
N VAL A 21 5.40 -4.33 3.12
CA VAL A 21 6.22 -4.95 2.08
C VAL A 21 5.35 -5.82 1.20
N LEU A 22 5.20 -5.44 -0.07
CA LEU A 22 4.60 -6.31 -1.06
C LEU A 22 5.66 -7.31 -1.51
N THR A 23 5.49 -8.59 -1.17
CA THR A 23 6.47 -9.66 -1.43
C THR A 23 5.95 -10.68 -2.45
N CYS A 24 6.88 -11.43 -3.04
CA CYS A 24 6.64 -12.42 -4.11
C CYS A 24 6.53 -13.87 -3.58
N TRP A 25 6.51 -14.11 -2.25
CA TRP A 25 6.58 -15.46 -1.68
C TRP A 25 5.53 -15.75 -0.60
N THR A 26 5.24 -17.04 -0.44
CA THR A 26 3.98 -17.61 0.02
C THR A 26 3.84 -17.72 1.54
N LYS A 27 2.86 -16.99 2.10
CA LYS A 27 1.88 -17.43 3.13
C LYS A 27 1.05 -16.24 3.59
N ALA A 28 -0.28 -16.34 3.49
CA ALA A 28 -1.21 -15.39 4.09
C ALA A 28 -1.55 -15.80 5.54
N THR A 29 -1.60 -14.83 6.46
CA THR A 29 -2.08 -15.00 7.82
C THR A 29 -2.77 -13.71 8.22
N LEU A 30 -3.99 -13.80 8.75
CA LEU A 30 -4.66 -12.65 9.34
C LEU A 30 -3.88 -12.24 10.60
N GLN A 31 -3.41 -11.01 10.66
CA GLN A 31 -2.61 -10.53 11.79
C GLN A 31 -3.27 -9.33 12.45
N PHE A 32 -3.39 -9.41 13.77
CA PHE A 32 -3.81 -8.33 14.63
C PHE A 32 -2.57 -7.55 15.06
N TYR A 33 -2.59 -6.23 14.86
CA TYR A 33 -1.47 -5.37 15.20
C TYR A 33 -1.89 -4.41 16.33
N PRO A 34 -1.29 -4.53 17.53
CA PRO A 34 -1.49 -3.54 18.58
C PRO A 34 -0.83 -2.22 18.18
N ARG A 35 -1.38 -1.09 18.61
CA ARG A 35 -0.72 0.21 18.41
C ARG A 35 0.64 0.24 19.12
N PRO A 36 1.67 0.87 18.50
CA PRO A 36 2.93 1.12 19.19
C PRO A 36 2.72 2.00 20.42
N GLY A 37 3.16 1.52 21.58
CA GLY A 37 3.13 2.28 22.84
C GLY A 37 2.26 1.70 23.97
N ASN A 38 1.40 0.72 23.69
CA ASN A 38 0.64 0.01 24.73
C ASN A 38 1.43 -1.23 25.20
N ASP A 39 2.37 -1.00 26.13
CA ASP A 39 3.00 -2.06 26.91
C ASP A 39 2.01 -2.51 27.98
N VAL A 40 1.27 -3.60 27.72
CA VAL A 40 0.48 -4.27 28.76
C VAL A 40 0.79 -5.76 28.69
N GLY A 41 1.31 -6.25 29.81
CA GLY A 41 1.78 -7.63 29.99
C GLY A 41 0.76 -8.68 29.59
N GLY A 42 1.28 -9.90 29.40
CA GLY A 42 0.55 -11.06 28.91
C GLY A 42 -0.71 -11.36 29.73
N ASP A 43 -1.82 -10.84 29.27
CA ASP A 43 -3.16 -11.35 29.50
C ASP A 43 -3.73 -11.73 28.13
N THR A 44 -4.35 -12.90 28.05
CA THR A 44 -5.15 -13.31 26.90
C THR A 44 -6.23 -12.26 26.68
N PHE A 45 -6.11 -11.46 25.61
CA PHE A 45 -7.10 -10.47 25.21
C PHE A 45 -8.36 -11.19 24.72
N GLU A 46 -9.28 -11.46 25.62
CA GLU A 46 -10.69 -11.71 25.29
C GLU A 46 -11.38 -10.34 25.19
N GLY A 47 -10.96 -9.56 24.19
CA GLY A 47 -11.57 -8.27 23.87
C GLY A 47 -12.69 -8.47 22.86
N ASP A 48 -13.87 -7.92 23.13
CA ASP A 48 -14.98 -7.87 22.17
C ASP A 48 -14.47 -7.34 20.83
N ILE A 49 -14.38 -8.21 19.82
CA ILE A 49 -14.03 -7.82 18.46
C ILE A 49 -15.13 -6.88 17.98
N ARG A 50 -14.84 -5.58 17.96
CA ARG A 50 -15.76 -4.59 17.41
C ARG A 50 -15.99 -4.92 15.95
N MET A 51 -17.26 -5.07 15.60
CA MET A 51 -17.71 -5.37 14.23
C MET A 51 -17.64 -4.15 13.30
N ALA A 52 -17.01 -3.06 13.76
CA ALA A 52 -16.92 -1.77 13.09
C ALA A 52 -15.47 -1.46 12.73
N SER A 53 -15.27 -0.68 11.67
CA SER A 53 -13.96 -0.19 11.25
C SER A 53 -13.25 0.57 12.38
N SER A 54 -11.95 0.34 12.52
CA SER A 54 -11.12 1.07 13.50
C SER A 54 -11.04 2.55 13.15
N ASN A 55 -10.94 3.38 14.20
CA ASN A 55 -10.72 4.82 14.13
C ASN A 55 -9.59 5.25 15.08
N ALA A 56 -9.27 6.55 15.07
CA ALA A 56 -8.16 7.13 15.84
C ALA A 56 -8.24 6.90 17.37
N LEU A 57 -9.39 6.49 17.92
CA LEU A 57 -9.57 6.20 19.34
C LEU A 57 -9.38 4.71 19.69
N ASP A 58 -9.39 3.80 18.71
CA ASP A 58 -9.27 2.36 18.98
C ASP A 58 -7.79 1.95 19.19
N ASP A 59 -7.52 1.04 20.13
CA ASP A 59 -6.14 0.64 20.48
C ASP A 59 -5.47 -0.30 19.46
N SER A 60 -6.24 -0.80 18.49
CA SER A 60 -5.77 -1.76 17.48
C SER A 60 -6.50 -1.60 16.14
N TYR A 61 -5.91 -2.18 15.12
CA TYR A 61 -6.45 -2.27 13.76
C TYR A 61 -6.15 -3.66 13.18
N VAL A 62 -6.87 -4.03 12.13
CA VAL A 62 -6.77 -5.37 11.52
C VAL A 62 -6.22 -5.26 10.09
N VAL A 63 -5.15 -6.01 9.82
CA VAL A 63 -4.50 -6.06 8.50
C VAL A 63 -4.81 -7.40 7.84
N GLY A 64 -5.35 -7.36 6.63
CA GLY A 64 -5.37 -8.49 5.72
C GLY A 64 -4.14 -8.48 4.82
N VAL A 65 -3.40 -9.58 4.74
CA VAL A 65 -2.31 -9.74 3.78
C VAL A 65 -2.66 -10.89 2.85
N VAL A 66 -2.67 -10.62 1.55
CA VAL A 66 -3.12 -11.57 0.54
C VAL A 66 -1.92 -12.26 -0.10
N GLU A 67 -1.99 -13.57 -0.22
CA GLU A 67 -1.18 -14.33 -1.17
C GLU A 67 -2.02 -14.58 -2.42
N PHE A 68 -1.48 -14.23 -3.57
CA PHE A 68 -2.19 -14.35 -4.84
C PHE A 68 -1.37 -15.11 -5.87
N ARG A 69 -1.99 -16.09 -6.52
CA ARG A 69 -1.39 -16.84 -7.63
C ARG A 69 -1.95 -16.31 -8.94
N PRO A 70 -1.19 -15.50 -9.71
CA PRO A 70 -1.68 -14.99 -10.97
C PRO A 70 -1.77 -16.09 -12.03
N GLU A 71 -2.76 -15.93 -12.90
CA GLU A 71 -2.90 -16.71 -14.13
C GLU A 71 -1.70 -16.51 -15.06
N LEU A 72 -1.47 -17.53 -15.89
CA LEU A 72 -0.36 -17.57 -16.84
C LEU A 72 -0.43 -16.42 -17.87
N LEU A 73 0.74 -15.95 -18.28
CA LEU A 73 0.91 -14.82 -19.22
C LEU A 73 0.50 -15.15 -20.67
N ASN A 74 0.19 -16.41 -20.98
CA ASN A 74 -0.30 -16.81 -22.31
C ASN A 74 -1.82 -16.61 -22.49
N MET A 75 -2.52 -16.22 -21.43
CA MET A 75 -3.92 -15.83 -21.49
C MET A 75 -4.06 -14.45 -22.15
N ASP A 76 -5.19 -14.21 -22.82
CA ASP A 76 -5.53 -12.85 -23.28
C ASP A 76 -5.44 -11.86 -22.11
N ILE A 77 -4.71 -10.75 -22.34
CA ILE A 77 -4.32 -9.85 -21.25
C ILE A 77 -5.54 -9.20 -20.59
N ARG A 78 -6.57 -8.85 -21.36
CA ARG A 78 -7.78 -8.22 -20.82
C ARG A 78 -8.57 -9.21 -19.99
N VAL A 79 -8.72 -10.44 -20.50
CA VAL A 79 -9.39 -11.53 -19.75
C VAL A 79 -8.62 -11.87 -18.47
N ARG A 80 -7.28 -11.90 -18.53
CA ARG A 80 -6.41 -12.17 -17.38
C ARG A 80 -6.61 -11.11 -16.30
N THR A 81 -6.44 -9.83 -16.66
CA THR A 81 -6.57 -8.71 -15.71
C THR A 81 -7.97 -8.63 -15.11
N GLU A 82 -9.02 -8.88 -15.90
CA GLU A 82 -10.39 -8.95 -15.39
C GLU A 82 -10.59 -10.10 -14.39
N ARG A 83 -10.07 -11.30 -14.69
CA ARG A 83 -10.12 -12.43 -13.74
C ARG A 83 -9.40 -12.13 -12.44
N HIS A 84 -8.28 -11.42 -12.49
CA HIS A 84 -7.51 -11.05 -11.31
C HIS A 84 -8.24 -10.01 -10.48
N TYR A 85 -8.84 -9.02 -11.14
CA TYR A 85 -9.72 -8.05 -10.50
C TYR A 85 -10.91 -8.73 -9.79
N GLU A 86 -11.62 -9.65 -10.46
CA GLU A 86 -12.76 -10.36 -9.85
C GLU A 86 -12.35 -11.21 -8.65
N ALA A 87 -11.16 -11.82 -8.70
CA ALA A 87 -10.60 -12.54 -7.56
C ALA A 87 -10.25 -11.60 -6.40
N TYR A 88 -9.66 -10.43 -6.67
CA TYR A 88 -9.42 -9.40 -5.66
C TYR A 88 -10.74 -8.92 -5.05
N ARG A 89 -11.75 -8.65 -5.89
CA ARG A 89 -13.09 -8.25 -5.46
C ARG A 89 -13.70 -9.28 -4.50
N ALA A 90 -13.63 -10.57 -4.85
CA ALA A 90 -14.13 -11.64 -4.00
C ALA A 90 -13.39 -11.70 -2.64
N MET A 91 -12.07 -11.47 -2.62
CA MET A 91 -11.29 -11.43 -1.38
C MET A 91 -11.62 -10.21 -0.52
N VAL A 92 -11.77 -9.03 -1.11
CA VAL A 92 -12.06 -7.78 -0.38
C VAL A 92 -13.45 -7.81 0.25
N LEU A 93 -14.43 -8.36 -0.47
CA LEU A 93 -15.84 -8.45 -0.03
C LEU A 93 -16.15 -9.74 0.74
N GLY A 94 -15.20 -10.67 0.82
CA GLY A 94 -15.35 -11.95 1.51
C GLY A 94 -15.47 -11.82 3.03
N GLU A 95 -16.04 -12.83 3.66
CA GLU A 95 -16.25 -12.87 5.12
C GLU A 95 -14.91 -12.85 5.88
N GLU A 96 -13.86 -13.46 5.33
CA GLU A 96 -12.51 -13.47 5.91
C GLU A 96 -11.91 -12.07 6.01
N ALA A 97 -12.28 -11.18 5.08
CA ALA A 97 -11.83 -9.80 5.07
C ALA A 97 -12.79 -8.88 5.84
N ARG A 98 -13.91 -9.36 6.38
CA ARG A 98 -14.96 -8.51 6.94
C ARG A 98 -14.43 -7.51 7.97
N LEU A 99 -13.55 -7.96 8.86
CA LEU A 99 -13.00 -7.18 9.97
C LEU A 99 -11.75 -6.36 9.62
N THR A 100 -11.19 -6.49 8.41
CA THR A 100 -9.95 -5.80 8.05
C THR A 100 -10.17 -4.30 7.86
N ASP A 101 -9.23 -3.49 8.32
CA ASP A 101 -9.16 -2.05 8.04
C ASP A 101 -8.41 -1.76 6.77
N ILE A 102 -7.34 -2.54 6.53
CA ILE A 102 -6.43 -2.42 5.40
C ILE A 102 -6.15 -3.80 4.82
N ILE A 103 -6.11 -3.91 3.51
CA ILE A 103 -5.75 -5.15 2.80
C ILE A 103 -4.57 -4.88 1.87
N VAL A 104 -3.52 -5.67 2.00
CA VAL A 104 -2.29 -5.57 1.25
C VAL A 104 -2.19 -6.72 0.26
N PHE A 105 -2.02 -6.37 -1.01
CA PHE A 105 -1.95 -7.31 -2.11
C PHE A 105 -0.52 -7.47 -2.64
N PRO A 106 -0.17 -8.60 -3.28
CA PRO A 106 1.17 -8.80 -3.82
C PRO A 106 1.55 -7.87 -4.98
N GLU A 107 2.85 -7.86 -5.28
CA GLU A 107 3.46 -7.15 -6.41
C GLU A 107 3.09 -7.77 -7.77
N LEU A 108 2.73 -6.92 -8.74
CA LEU A 108 2.50 -7.24 -10.16
C LEU A 108 1.57 -8.44 -10.43
N THR A 109 0.54 -8.60 -9.60
CA THR A 109 -0.46 -9.68 -9.72
C THR A 109 -1.77 -9.27 -10.39
N LEU A 110 -2.03 -7.96 -10.58
CA LEU A 110 -3.23 -7.47 -11.29
C LEU A 110 -2.97 -7.33 -12.80
N ASN A 111 -2.35 -6.22 -13.21
CA ASN A 111 -1.96 -5.95 -14.59
C ASN A 111 -0.47 -6.24 -14.83
N THR A 112 -0.02 -6.01 -16.06
CA THR A 112 1.35 -6.24 -16.52
C THR A 112 1.88 -5.02 -17.25
N LEU A 113 3.16 -5.05 -17.63
CA LEU A 113 3.76 -4.02 -18.48
C LEU A 113 3.06 -3.85 -19.85
N SER A 114 2.28 -4.84 -20.29
CA SER A 114 1.57 -4.82 -21.58
C SER A 114 0.19 -4.14 -21.52
N ASP A 115 -0.34 -3.92 -20.32
CA ASP A 115 -1.61 -3.26 -20.04
C ASP A 115 -1.46 -2.28 -18.86
N PRO A 116 -0.53 -1.31 -18.96
CA PRO A 116 -0.28 -0.37 -17.88
C PRO A 116 -1.45 0.60 -17.72
N VAL A 117 -1.56 1.21 -16.54
CA VAL A 117 -2.62 2.17 -16.20
C VAL A 117 -2.03 3.51 -15.78
N TYR A 118 -2.78 4.58 -15.98
CA TYR A 118 -2.41 5.87 -15.40
C TYR A 118 -2.75 5.87 -13.90
N VAL A 119 -1.82 6.36 -13.08
CA VAL A 119 -2.03 6.58 -11.65
C VAL A 119 -1.92 8.08 -11.39
N PRO A 120 -2.98 8.74 -10.89
CA PRO A 120 -2.96 10.18 -10.67
C PRO A 120 -2.03 10.56 -9.51
N ASP A 121 -1.68 11.84 -9.43
CA ASP A 121 -0.91 12.39 -8.32
C ASP A 121 -1.74 12.36 -7.02
N PRO A 122 -1.23 11.79 -5.91
CA PRO A 122 -1.93 11.75 -4.63
C PRO A 122 -2.15 13.12 -3.96
N LEU A 123 -1.49 14.21 -4.38
CA LEU A 123 -1.48 15.51 -3.68
C LEU A 123 -2.88 16.09 -3.35
N HIS A 124 -3.89 15.74 -4.15
CA HIS A 124 -5.27 16.20 -3.96
C HIS A 124 -6.25 15.07 -3.67
N SER A 125 -5.75 13.91 -3.22
CA SER A 125 -6.53 12.71 -2.92
C SER A 125 -7.62 12.44 -3.96
N PRO A 126 -7.26 12.34 -5.25
CA PRO A 126 -8.26 12.15 -6.31
C PRO A 126 -9.00 10.84 -6.06
N VAL A 127 -10.31 10.82 -6.35
CA VAL A 127 -11.15 9.61 -6.29
C VAL A 127 -11.42 9.15 -7.72
N PRO A 128 -10.68 8.15 -8.26
CA PRO A 128 -10.88 7.67 -9.61
C PRO A 128 -12.23 6.98 -9.85
N CYS A 129 -12.90 6.53 -8.78
CA CYS A 129 -14.14 5.78 -8.88
C CYS A 129 -15.19 6.50 -9.73
N ARG A 130 -15.49 5.89 -10.88
CA ARG A 130 -16.56 6.26 -11.78
C ARG A 130 -17.39 5.02 -12.06
N GLU A 131 -18.70 5.17 -11.87
CA GLU A 131 -19.68 4.13 -12.14
C GLU A 131 -19.54 3.61 -13.59
N ASP A 132 -19.60 2.30 -13.78
CA ASP A 132 -19.45 1.61 -15.07
C ASP A 132 -18.14 1.88 -15.84
N SER A 133 -17.12 2.44 -15.19
CA SER A 133 -15.82 2.63 -15.82
C SER A 133 -15.13 1.29 -16.10
N PRO A 134 -14.63 1.05 -17.34
CA PRO A 134 -13.86 -0.13 -17.65
C PRO A 134 -12.41 -0.06 -17.13
N GLU A 135 -11.98 1.10 -16.62
CA GLU A 135 -10.60 1.32 -16.18
C GLU A 135 -10.33 0.61 -14.85
N LEU A 136 -9.25 -0.17 -14.81
CA LEU A 136 -8.87 -0.98 -13.66
C LEU A 136 -8.73 -0.14 -12.37
N LEU A 137 -8.07 1.02 -12.43
CA LEU A 137 -7.91 1.88 -11.24
C LEU A 137 -9.24 2.42 -10.73
N SER A 138 -10.17 2.78 -11.63
CA SER A 138 -11.52 3.20 -11.24
C SER A 138 -12.28 2.05 -10.56
N LYS A 139 -12.20 0.84 -11.11
CA LYS A 139 -12.81 -0.35 -10.49
C LYS A 139 -12.28 -0.61 -9.08
N LEU A 140 -10.95 -0.54 -8.90
CA LEU A 140 -10.29 -0.73 -7.60
C LEU A 140 -10.64 0.38 -6.60
N SER A 141 -10.71 1.63 -7.07
CA SER A 141 -11.16 2.78 -6.28
C SER A 141 -12.60 2.59 -5.78
N CYS A 142 -13.51 2.17 -6.67
CA CYS A 142 -14.89 1.86 -6.28
C CYS A 142 -14.97 0.67 -5.31
N LEU A 143 -14.15 -0.36 -5.50
CA LEU A 143 -14.09 -1.50 -4.60
C LEU A 143 -13.64 -1.11 -3.19
N ALA A 144 -12.63 -0.23 -3.06
CA ALA A 144 -12.18 0.30 -1.78
C ALA A 144 -13.31 1.06 -1.07
N ALA A 145 -14.05 1.90 -1.82
CA ALA A 145 -15.19 2.65 -1.32
C ALA A 145 -16.37 1.76 -0.91
N GLU A 146 -16.71 0.76 -1.73
CA GLU A 146 -17.77 -0.23 -1.47
C GLU A 146 -17.49 -1.00 -0.17
N ALA A 147 -16.25 -1.47 -0.02
CA ALA A 147 -15.84 -2.24 1.15
C ALA A 147 -15.53 -1.37 2.38
N ARG A 148 -15.34 -0.06 2.20
CA ARG A 148 -14.82 0.90 3.19
C ARG A 148 -13.51 0.44 3.83
N LYS A 149 -12.56 0.03 2.99
CA LYS A 149 -11.24 -0.50 3.40
C LYS A 149 -10.12 0.24 2.70
N TYR A 150 -9.00 0.36 3.38
CA TYR A 150 -7.76 0.75 2.71
C TYR A 150 -7.28 -0.42 1.85
N LEU A 151 -6.95 -0.16 0.58
CA LEU A 151 -6.35 -1.16 -0.31
C LEU A 151 -4.93 -0.71 -0.68
N VAL A 152 -3.96 -1.57 -0.41
CA VAL A 152 -2.58 -1.39 -0.86
C VAL A 152 -2.34 -2.39 -1.97
N ILE A 153 -2.21 -1.87 -3.18
CA ILE A 153 -2.14 -2.65 -4.42
C ILE A 153 -0.88 -2.27 -5.19
N ASN A 154 -0.44 -3.16 -6.07
CA ASN A 154 0.64 -2.89 -7.01
C ASN A 154 0.14 -2.98 -8.45
N LEU A 155 0.55 -2.02 -9.26
CA LEU A 155 0.15 -1.87 -10.65
C LEU A 155 1.37 -1.59 -11.52
N SER A 156 1.30 -2.04 -12.76
CA SER A 156 2.13 -1.46 -13.82
C SER A 156 1.55 -0.10 -14.19
N GLU A 157 2.29 0.97 -13.92
CA GLU A 157 1.93 2.35 -14.25
C GLU A 157 2.50 2.76 -15.62
N ILE A 158 1.77 3.59 -16.37
CA ILE A 158 2.30 4.38 -17.47
C ILE A 158 2.29 5.86 -17.08
N PHE A 159 3.36 6.58 -17.41
CA PHE A 159 3.53 7.98 -17.09
C PHE A 159 4.15 8.74 -18.26
N ASP A 160 3.44 9.75 -18.76
CA ASP A 160 3.89 10.51 -19.92
C ASP A 160 5.11 11.38 -19.58
N CYS A 161 6.11 11.34 -20.45
CA CYS A 161 7.35 12.08 -20.23
C CYS A 161 7.15 13.60 -20.21
N GLU A 162 6.12 14.10 -20.89
CA GLU A 162 5.76 15.53 -20.87
C GLU A 162 5.37 16.01 -19.47
N SER A 163 5.00 15.09 -18.58
CA SER A 163 4.65 15.37 -17.18
C SER A 163 5.83 15.14 -16.22
N VAL A 164 7.01 14.78 -16.73
CA VAL A 164 8.22 14.60 -15.91
C VAL A 164 8.72 15.96 -15.42
N PRO A 165 9.08 16.10 -14.13
CA PRO A 165 9.64 17.35 -13.60
C PRO A 165 10.89 17.78 -14.36
N ALA A 166 11.07 19.10 -14.56
CA ALA A 166 12.18 19.65 -15.33
C ALA A 166 13.57 19.33 -14.75
N GLU A 167 13.61 18.91 -13.49
CA GLU A 167 14.80 18.54 -12.73
C GLU A 167 15.28 17.12 -13.06
N ASP A 168 14.47 16.29 -13.73
CA ASP A 168 14.90 14.99 -14.26
C ASP A 168 15.58 15.19 -15.62
N PRO A 169 16.92 15.11 -15.71
CA PRO A 169 17.65 15.38 -16.95
C PRO A 169 17.61 14.18 -17.92
N ARG A 170 16.96 13.07 -17.55
CA ARG A 170 17.05 11.83 -18.31
C ARG A 170 16.19 11.93 -19.58
N PRO A 171 16.71 11.46 -20.72
CA PRO A 171 15.96 11.51 -21.96
C PRO A 171 14.76 10.57 -21.89
N CYS A 172 13.61 11.04 -22.36
CA CYS A 172 12.45 10.18 -22.56
C CYS A 172 12.77 9.08 -23.58
N GLY A 173 12.20 7.89 -23.37
CA GLY A 173 12.27 6.80 -24.33
C GLY A 173 11.58 7.16 -25.66
N PRO A 174 11.83 6.39 -26.73
CA PRO A 174 11.29 6.67 -28.08
C PRO A 174 9.75 6.64 -28.17
N HIS A 175 9.08 6.10 -27.16
CA HIS A 175 7.62 5.98 -27.11
C HIS A 175 6.92 7.11 -26.34
N GLY A 176 7.66 8.06 -25.75
CA GLY A 176 7.06 9.23 -25.09
C GLY A 176 6.56 9.02 -23.65
N PHE A 177 6.76 7.83 -23.06
CA PHE A 177 6.33 7.52 -21.70
C PHE A 177 7.35 6.65 -20.96
N HIS A 178 7.25 6.68 -19.63
CA HIS A 178 7.89 5.74 -18.71
C HIS A 178 6.88 4.69 -18.23
N ARG A 179 7.37 3.50 -17.92
CA ARG A 179 6.59 2.46 -17.22
C ARG A 179 7.19 2.22 -15.85
N TYR A 180 6.35 2.20 -14.82
CA TYR A 180 6.80 1.97 -13.45
C TYR A 180 6.09 0.77 -12.83
N ASN A 181 6.79 0.11 -11.92
CA ASN A 181 6.21 -0.82 -10.98
C ASN A 181 5.78 -0.01 -9.76
N THR A 182 4.47 0.13 -9.55
CA THR A 182 3.93 1.19 -8.71
C THR A 182 2.98 0.65 -7.66
N ASN A 183 3.28 0.89 -6.38
CA ASN A 183 2.31 0.71 -5.31
C ASN A 183 1.35 1.90 -5.30
N VAL A 184 0.06 1.60 -5.14
CA VAL A 184 -1.00 2.59 -5.01
C VAL A 184 -1.78 2.27 -3.74
N VAL A 185 -2.05 3.28 -2.93
CA VAL A 185 -2.86 3.17 -1.72
C VAL A 185 -4.18 3.89 -1.94
N LEU A 186 -5.26 3.14 -1.82
CA LEU A 186 -6.63 3.64 -1.85
C LEU A 186 -7.17 3.72 -0.43
N ASP A 187 -7.82 4.82 -0.06
CA ASP A 187 -8.48 4.97 1.25
C ASP A 187 -9.89 4.35 1.26
N ARG A 188 -10.58 4.46 2.42
CA ARG A 188 -11.96 3.94 2.58
C ARG A 188 -13.00 4.63 1.69
N GLY A 189 -12.69 5.79 1.15
CA GLY A 189 -13.52 6.52 0.18
C GLY A 189 -13.13 6.26 -1.28
N GLY A 190 -12.09 5.44 -1.51
CA GLY A 190 -11.55 5.16 -2.84
C GLY A 190 -10.58 6.23 -3.35
N ALA A 191 -10.13 7.17 -2.53
CA ALA A 191 -9.16 8.16 -2.93
C ALA A 191 -7.75 7.57 -3.02
N VAL A 192 -6.97 8.00 -4.02
CA VAL A 192 -5.54 7.68 -4.11
C VAL A 192 -4.77 8.57 -3.14
N ILE A 193 -4.27 7.99 -2.05
CA ILE A 193 -3.59 8.73 -0.97
C ILE A 193 -2.07 8.50 -0.93
N ALA A 194 -1.57 7.50 -1.65
CA ALA A 194 -0.14 7.28 -1.83
C ALA A 194 0.14 6.61 -3.19
N ARG A 195 1.27 6.98 -3.79
CA ARG A 195 1.83 6.39 -5.00
C ARG A 195 3.34 6.25 -4.78
N TYR A 196 3.85 5.02 -4.87
CA TYR A 196 5.28 4.73 -4.75
C TYR A 196 5.75 3.93 -5.95
N ARG A 197 6.79 4.42 -6.63
CA ARG A 197 7.42 3.72 -7.75
C ARG A 197 8.66 2.97 -7.27
N LYS A 198 8.67 1.66 -7.49
CA LYS A 198 9.76 0.76 -7.10
C LYS A 198 11.09 1.27 -7.63
N PHE A 199 12.05 1.44 -6.73
CA PHE A 199 13.35 2.00 -7.08
C PHE A 199 14.39 0.90 -7.35
N ASN A 200 14.44 -0.12 -6.50
CA ASN A 200 15.41 -1.21 -6.64
C ASN A 200 14.78 -2.37 -7.42
N LEU A 201 14.92 -2.35 -8.75
CA LEU A 201 14.34 -3.36 -9.63
C LEU A 201 15.01 -4.75 -9.49
N PHE A 202 14.23 -5.83 -9.64
CA PHE A 202 14.75 -7.20 -9.66
C PHE A 202 14.37 -7.95 -10.94
N ARG A 203 15.22 -7.83 -11.97
CA ARG A 203 15.02 -8.47 -13.29
C ARG A 203 13.73 -8.03 -14.01
N GLU A 204 13.36 -6.77 -13.86
CA GLU A 204 12.15 -6.18 -14.45
C GLU A 204 12.49 -5.45 -15.76
N ALA A 205 12.72 -6.21 -16.83
CA ALA A 205 13.04 -5.63 -18.14
C ALA A 205 11.86 -4.80 -18.67
N GLY A 206 12.15 -3.57 -19.10
CA GLY A 206 11.12 -2.65 -19.61
C GLY A 206 10.45 -1.77 -18.54
N THR A 207 10.84 -1.92 -17.27
CA THR A 207 10.45 -1.02 -16.17
C THR A 207 11.50 0.07 -15.98
N ASN A 208 11.05 1.31 -15.83
CA ASN A 208 11.88 2.46 -15.49
C ASN A 208 11.98 2.64 -13.97
N VAL A 209 12.95 3.45 -13.54
CA VAL A 209 13.07 3.93 -12.16
C VAL A 209 12.94 5.45 -12.14
N THR A 210 12.48 6.01 -11.03
CA THR A 210 12.48 7.47 -10.82
C THR A 210 13.91 8.02 -10.80
N TYR A 211 14.06 9.34 -10.96
CA TYR A 211 15.39 9.96 -10.98
C TYR A 211 16.08 9.82 -9.62
N GLU A 212 15.31 10.03 -8.56
CA GLU A 212 15.70 9.81 -7.18
C GLU A 212 14.72 8.84 -6.50
N PRO A 213 15.16 8.08 -5.48
CA PRO A 213 14.27 7.21 -4.72
C PRO A 213 13.18 8.02 -4.01
N GLU A 214 11.93 7.62 -4.20
CA GLU A 214 10.80 8.19 -3.49
C GLU A 214 10.73 7.61 -2.07
N VAL A 215 10.51 8.45 -1.06
CA VAL A 215 10.26 8.03 0.34
C VAL A 215 8.81 8.36 0.67
N VAL A 216 7.93 7.39 0.48
CA VAL A 216 6.48 7.58 0.48
C VAL A 216 5.86 7.04 1.75
N THR A 217 5.03 7.87 2.37
CA THR A 217 4.25 7.56 3.57
C THR A 217 2.79 7.94 3.36
N PHE A 218 1.88 7.33 4.11
CA PHE A 218 0.47 7.74 4.12
C PHE A 218 -0.13 7.59 5.52
N GLU A 219 -1.08 8.45 5.84
CA GLU A 219 -1.81 8.46 7.11
C GLU A 219 -3.18 7.79 6.94
N THR A 220 -3.67 7.17 8.01
CA THR A 220 -4.99 6.53 8.05
C THR A 220 -5.93 7.22 9.04
N ASP A 221 -7.24 7.02 8.85
CA ASP A 221 -8.29 7.50 9.75
C ASP A 221 -8.27 6.82 11.13
N PHE A 222 -7.54 5.71 11.24
CA PHE A 222 -7.23 5.02 12.50
C PHE A 222 -5.89 5.44 13.14
N GLY A 223 -5.31 6.55 12.68
CA GLY A 223 -4.22 7.25 13.38
C GLY A 223 -2.85 6.58 13.24
N VAL A 224 -2.65 5.75 12.22
CA VAL A 224 -1.37 5.11 11.92
C VAL A 224 -0.79 5.72 10.64
N THR A 225 0.51 6.00 10.67
CA THR A 225 1.26 6.37 9.46
C THR A 225 2.01 5.14 8.98
N PHE A 226 1.92 4.82 7.70
CA PHE A 226 2.61 3.68 7.10
C PHE A 226 3.66 4.14 6.11
N GLY A 227 4.80 3.46 6.09
CA GLY A 227 5.76 3.51 4.98
C GLY A 227 5.43 2.43 3.94
N VAL A 228 5.62 2.74 2.66
CA VAL A 228 5.39 1.80 1.55
C VAL A 228 6.61 1.66 0.64
N PHE A 229 6.97 0.42 0.32
CA PHE A 229 8.00 0.05 -0.65
C PHE A 229 7.76 -1.36 -1.20
N THR A 230 8.57 -1.83 -2.16
CA THR A 230 8.27 -3.07 -2.89
C THR A 230 9.43 -4.06 -2.91
N CYS A 231 9.20 -5.28 -2.42
CA CYS A 231 10.02 -6.46 -2.67
C CYS A 231 11.53 -6.25 -2.46
N PHE A 232 12.29 -6.07 -3.54
CA PHE A 232 13.75 -5.97 -3.52
C PHE A 232 14.26 -4.69 -2.83
N ASP A 233 13.43 -3.65 -2.70
CA ASP A 233 13.72 -2.44 -1.93
C ASP A 233 14.12 -2.71 -0.47
N LEU A 234 13.63 -3.81 0.12
CA LEU A 234 13.94 -4.21 1.50
C LEU A 234 15.44 -4.36 1.77
N LEU A 235 16.22 -4.70 0.74
CA LEU A 235 17.65 -4.97 0.86
C LEU A 235 18.52 -3.70 0.72
N PHE A 236 17.91 -2.53 0.57
CA PHE A 236 18.61 -1.28 0.29
C PHE A 236 18.31 -0.20 1.33
N ALA A 237 19.25 0.75 1.47
CA ALA A 237 19.07 1.87 2.39
C ALA A 237 17.91 2.80 1.97
N ARG A 238 17.69 2.96 0.66
CA ARG A 238 16.60 3.77 0.11
C ARG A 238 15.64 2.89 -0.69
N PRO A 239 14.32 2.97 -0.44
CA PRO A 239 13.66 3.79 0.60
C PRO A 239 13.60 3.14 2.00
N ALA A 240 13.83 1.82 2.12
CA ALA A 240 13.44 1.05 3.31
C ALA A 240 14.05 1.56 4.63
N LEU A 241 15.37 1.76 4.69
CA LEU A 241 16.01 2.27 5.92
C LEU A 241 15.67 3.74 6.19
N GLU A 242 15.44 4.55 5.15
CA GLU A 242 15.04 5.94 5.33
C GLU A 242 13.62 6.07 5.90
N LEU A 243 12.69 5.18 5.53
CA LEU A 243 11.35 5.11 6.13
C LEU A 243 11.43 4.80 7.63
N VAL A 244 12.22 3.78 8.01
CA VAL A 244 12.44 3.43 9.43
C VAL A 244 13.02 4.61 10.22
N LYS A 245 13.97 5.35 9.64
CA LYS A 245 14.59 6.52 10.29
C LYS A 245 13.65 7.70 10.47
N ARG A 246 12.52 7.74 9.75
CA ARG A 246 11.49 8.77 9.89
C ARG A 246 10.43 8.39 10.95
N ASP A 247 10.64 7.30 11.69
CA ASP A 247 9.71 6.75 12.68
C ASP A 247 8.34 6.39 12.08
N VAL A 248 8.33 5.84 10.86
CA VAL A 248 7.12 5.46 10.09
C VAL A 248 7.05 3.99 9.79
#